data_AF-A0A7C8D7N6-F1
#
_entry.id   AF-A0A7C8D7N6-F1
#
_cell.length_a   1.000
_cell.length_b   1.000
_cell.length_c   1.000
_cell.angle_alpha   90.00
_cell.angle_beta   90.00
_cell.angle_gamma   90.00
#
_symmetry.space_group_name_H-M   'P 1'
#
loop_
_entity.id
_entity.type
_entity.pdbx_description
1 polymer ?
#
loop_
_entity_poly.entity_id
_entity_poly.type
_entity_poly.pdbx_seq_one_letter_code
_entity_poly.pdbx_strand_id
1 'polypeptide(L)'
;MVKKWTASEKSRIVIESLTTSISIAEICRKYNLSPNTFYPWKDRFLESGKNAFSGAPDGNICKNLQKENDSLKRLIGEITVANDILKKTLEGVRR
;
A
#
# COMPACT_ATOMS: atom_id res chain seq x y z
N MET A 1 -8.19 26.17 3.96
CA MET A 1 -8.16 24.79 4.49
C MET A 1 -8.51 23.85 3.33
N VAL A 2 -7.62 22.93 2.94
CA VAL A 2 -7.85 22.06 1.76
C VAL A 2 -8.94 21.04 2.11
N LYS A 3 -10.00 20.94 1.30
CA LYS A 3 -11.05 19.95 1.47
C LYS A 3 -10.43 18.55 1.44
N LYS A 4 -10.58 17.78 2.54
CA LYS A 4 -10.16 16.38 2.59
C LYS A 4 -11.25 15.53 1.96
N TRP A 5 -10.85 14.69 1.00
CA TRP A 5 -11.74 13.74 0.34
C TRP A 5 -11.46 12.34 0.86
N THR A 6 -12.49 11.64 1.30
CA THR A 6 -12.41 10.24 1.70
C THR A 6 -12.23 9.33 0.49
N ALA A 7 -11.77 8.09 0.70
CA ALA A 7 -11.61 7.12 -0.38
C ALA A 7 -12.95 6.85 -1.12
N SER A 8 -14.05 6.71 -0.36
CA SER A 8 -15.39 6.46 -0.92
C SER A 8 -15.93 7.63 -1.73
N GLU A 9 -15.63 8.86 -1.35
CA GLU A 9 -16.03 10.04 -2.14
C GLU A 9 -15.25 10.11 -3.45
N LYS A 10 -13.92 9.87 -3.40
CA LYS A 10 -13.08 9.86 -4.61
C LYS A 10 -13.56 8.80 -5.59
N SER A 11 -13.83 7.57 -5.12
CA SER A 11 -14.30 6.49 -5.99
C SER A 11 -15.65 6.80 -6.60
N ARG A 12 -16.61 7.33 -5.82
CA ARG A 12 -17.92 7.73 -6.35
C ARG A 12 -17.82 8.76 -7.48
N ILE A 13 -16.98 9.79 -7.30
CA ILE A 13 -16.80 10.85 -8.31
C ILE A 13 -16.12 10.29 -9.56
N VAL A 14 -15.12 9.42 -9.40
CA VAL A 14 -14.47 8.77 -10.56
C VAL A 14 -15.47 7.87 -11.30
N ILE A 15 -16.27 7.07 -10.59
CA ILE A 15 -17.27 6.20 -11.22
C ILE A 15 -18.28 7.05 -12.01
N GLU A 16 -18.80 8.12 -11.41
CA GLU A 16 -19.75 9.02 -12.09
C GLU A 16 -19.17 9.57 -13.40
N SER A 17 -17.90 9.98 -13.39
CA SER A 17 -17.22 10.47 -14.60
C SER A 17 -17.06 9.43 -15.71
N LEU A 18 -17.06 8.13 -15.35
CA LEU A 18 -16.92 7.02 -16.29
C LEU A 18 -18.28 6.52 -16.80
N THR A 19 -19.34 6.67 -16.01
CA THR A 19 -20.68 6.17 -16.33
C THR A 19 -21.57 7.18 -17.04
N THR A 20 -21.26 8.47 -16.92
CA THR A 20 -22.10 9.54 -17.45
C THR A 20 -21.39 10.23 -18.62
N SER A 21 -22.13 10.68 -19.63
CA SER A 21 -21.60 11.43 -20.79
C SER A 21 -21.17 12.87 -20.46
N ILE A 22 -20.90 13.18 -19.19
CA ILE A 22 -20.41 14.49 -18.75
C ILE A 22 -18.88 14.54 -18.89
N SER A 23 -18.38 15.70 -19.31
CA SER A 23 -16.95 15.91 -19.45
C SER A 23 -16.25 15.96 -18.09
N ILE A 24 -14.95 15.66 -18.08
CA ILE A 24 -14.11 15.80 -16.87
C ILE A 24 -14.14 17.25 -16.34
N ALA A 25 -14.24 18.24 -17.23
CA ALA A 25 -14.35 19.64 -16.84
C ALA A 25 -15.65 19.93 -16.06
N GLU A 26 -16.77 19.32 -16.45
CA GLU A 26 -18.05 19.45 -15.75
C GLU A 26 -18.03 18.73 -14.39
N ILE A 27 -17.43 17.54 -14.31
CA ILE A 27 -17.19 16.85 -13.04
C ILE A 27 -16.36 17.72 -12.09
N CYS A 28 -15.27 18.31 -12.61
CA CYS A 28 -14.40 19.17 -11.83
C CYS A 28 -15.16 20.40 -11.29
N ARG A 29 -16.02 21.03 -12.11
CA ARG A 29 -16.87 22.14 -11.67
C ARG A 29 -17.91 21.70 -10.64
N LYS A 30 -18.62 20.60 -10.88
CA LYS A 30 -19.67 20.06 -10.01
C LYS A 30 -19.17 19.78 -8.59
N TYR A 31 -17.97 19.23 -8.48
CA TYR A 31 -17.38 18.84 -7.19
C TYR A 31 -16.37 19.85 -6.63
N ASN A 32 -16.21 21.00 -7.30
CA ASN A 32 -15.21 22.02 -6.99
C ASN A 32 -13.80 21.42 -6.85
N LEU A 33 -13.42 20.60 -7.84
CA LEU A 33 -12.13 19.95 -7.99
C LEU A 33 -11.32 20.63 -9.09
N SER A 34 -10.00 20.64 -8.93
CA SER A 34 -9.11 20.97 -10.03
C SER A 34 -8.84 19.71 -10.87
N PRO A 35 -8.63 19.85 -12.20
CA PRO A 35 -8.23 18.72 -13.04
C PRO A 35 -6.96 18.03 -12.51
N ASN A 36 -5.98 18.81 -12.01
CA ASN A 36 -4.75 18.29 -11.39
C ASN A 36 -5.00 17.40 -10.16
N THR A 37 -6.14 17.58 -9.48
CA THR A 37 -6.56 16.72 -8.36
C THR A 37 -7.29 15.47 -8.87
N PHE A 38 -8.11 15.62 -9.91
CA PHE A 38 -8.99 14.56 -10.39
C PHE A 38 -8.27 13.52 -11.26
N TYR A 39 -7.41 13.94 -12.19
CA TYR A 39 -6.71 13.02 -13.10
C TYR A 39 -5.94 11.91 -12.34
N PRO A 40 -5.13 12.22 -11.31
CA PRO A 40 -4.44 11.20 -10.53
C PRO A 40 -5.38 10.19 -9.86
N TRP A 41 -6.59 10.61 -9.46
CA TRP A 41 -7.57 9.69 -8.87
C TRP A 41 -8.15 8.75 -9.91
N LYS A 42 -8.52 9.27 -11.09
CA LYS A 42 -9.03 8.47 -12.20
C LYS A 42 -7.99 7.45 -12.64
N ASP A 43 -6.74 7.88 -12.82
CA ASP A 43 -5.68 7.00 -13.32
C ASP A 43 -5.37 5.89 -12.32
N ARG A 44 -5.24 6.22 -11.02
CA ARG A 44 -5.07 5.22 -9.98
C ARG A 44 -6.25 4.25 -9.91
N PHE A 45 -7.48 4.73 -10.04
CA PHE A 45 -8.67 3.88 -9.99
C PHE A 45 -8.70 2.87 -11.15
N LEU A 46 -8.37 3.32 -12.36
CA LEU A 46 -8.30 2.46 -13.55
C LEU A 46 -7.15 1.46 -13.47
N GLU A 47 -5.97 1.89 -13.00
CA GLU A 47 -4.81 1.02 -12.81
C GLU A 47 -5.07 -0.05 -11.76
N SER A 48 -5.61 0.32 -10.59
CA SER A 48 -6.01 -0.65 -9.56
C SER A 48 -7.09 -1.59 -10.06
N GLY A 49 -8.05 -1.11 -10.86
CA GLY A 49 -9.05 -1.96 -11.52
C GLY A 49 -8.42 -2.98 -12.47
N LYS A 50 -7.47 -2.55 -13.31
CA LYS A 50 -6.70 -3.45 -14.20
C LYS A 50 -5.91 -4.49 -13.40
N ASN A 51 -5.26 -4.07 -12.31
CA ASN A 51 -4.48 -4.96 -11.45
C ASN A 51 -5.36 -5.99 -10.73
N ALA A 52 -6.59 -5.60 -10.35
CA ALA A 52 -7.55 -6.54 -9.78
C ALA A 52 -7.95 -7.64 -10.77
N PHE A 53 -8.06 -7.33 -12.08
CA PHE A 53 -8.35 -8.32 -13.11
C PHE A 53 -7.12 -9.13 -13.57
N SER A 54 -5.91 -8.57 -13.47
CA SER A 54 -4.67 -9.29 -13.83
C SER A 54 -4.26 -10.34 -12.80
N GLY A 55 -5.02 -10.49 -11.72
CA GLY A 55 -4.73 -11.44 -10.66
C GLY A 55 -3.45 -11.12 -9.90
N ALA A 56 -2.96 -9.87 -9.96
CA ALA A 56 -1.88 -9.34 -9.14
C ALA A 56 -2.49 -8.72 -7.87
N PRO A 57 -2.61 -9.46 -6.76
CA PRO A 57 -3.23 -8.91 -5.58
C PRO A 57 -2.10 -8.24 -4.82
N ASP A 58 -2.17 -6.93 -4.65
CA ASP A 58 -1.36 -6.22 -3.65
C ASP A 58 -1.44 -6.93 -2.28
N GLY A 59 -2.55 -7.64 -2.01
CA GLY A 59 -2.71 -8.53 -0.87
C GLY A 59 -1.78 -9.75 -0.83
N ASN A 60 -1.41 -10.36 -1.97
CA ASN A 60 -0.43 -11.45 -2.00
C ASN A 60 0.99 -10.93 -1.80
N ILE A 61 1.31 -9.75 -2.33
CA ILE A 61 2.61 -9.11 -2.10
C ILE A 61 2.76 -8.78 -0.61
N CYS A 62 1.74 -8.17 0.01
CA CYS A 62 1.74 -7.91 1.46
C CYS A 62 1.84 -9.19 2.29
N LYS A 63 1.12 -10.26 1.92
CA LYS A 63 1.20 -11.56 2.60
C LYS A 63 2.58 -12.21 2.45
N ASN A 64 3.19 -12.13 1.26
CA ASN A 64 4.51 -12.68 1.01
C ASN A 64 5.58 -11.89 1.79
N LEU A 65 5.51 -10.56 1.75
CA LEU A 65 6.38 -9.69 2.55
C LEU A 65 6.22 -9.97 4.05
N GLN A 66 5.00 -10.20 4.53
CA GLN A 66 4.75 -10.53 5.92
C GLN A 66 5.36 -11.89 6.31
N LYS A 67 5.17 -12.93 5.49
CA LYS A 67 5.80 -14.25 5.69
C LYS A 67 7.33 -14.18 5.69
N GLU A 68 7.90 -13.40 4.79
CA GLU A 68 9.34 -13.20 4.69
C GLU A 68 9.86 -12.45 5.92
N ASN A 69 9.16 -11.41 6.37
CA ASN A 69 9.49 -10.68 7.60
C ASN A 69 9.47 -11.58 8.83
N ASP A 70 8.46 -12.46 8.95
CA ASP A 70 8.36 -13.40 10.07
C ASP A 70 9.49 -14.45 10.04
N SER A 71 9.88 -14.91 8.85
CA SER A 71 11.02 -15.82 8.66
C SER A 71 12.33 -15.16 9.07
N LEU A 72 12.54 -13.91 8.64
CA LEU A 72 13.74 -13.13 8.99
C LEU A 72 13.84 -12.86 10.49
N LYS A 73 12.72 -12.50 11.14
CA LYS A 73 12.68 -12.30 12.60
C LYS A 73 13.05 -13.56 13.38
N ARG A 74 12.57 -14.73 12.95
CA ARG A 74 12.94 -16.02 13.57
C ARG A 74 14.43 -16.27 13.46
N LEU A 75 14.99 -16.13 12.26
CA LEU A 75 16.41 -16.33 12.01
C LEU A 75 17.29 -15.39 12.85
N ILE A 76 16.91 -14.11 12.94
CA ILE A 76 17.60 -13.15 13.80
C ILE A 76 17.54 -13.58 15.27
N GLY A 77 16.37 -14.05 15.74
CA GLY A 77 16.21 -14.57 17.10
C GLY A 77 17.15 -15.74 17.40
N GLU A 78 17.22 -16.73 16.50
CA GLU A 78 18.11 -17.89 16.62
C GLU A 78 19.59 -17.46 16.67
N ILE A 79 20.01 -16.59 15.75
CA ILE A 79 21.39 -16.05 15.70
C ILE A 79 21.71 -15.26 16.97
N THR A 80 20.76 -14.49 17.51
CA THR A 80 20.94 -13.71 18.72
C THR A 80 21.19 -14.61 19.93
N VAL A 81 20.39 -15.67 20.10
CA VAL A 81 20.57 -16.65 21.17
C VAL A 81 21.91 -17.37 21.05
N ALA A 82 22.28 -17.80 19.84
CA ALA A 82 23.56 -18.46 19.60
C ALA A 82 24.74 -17.54 19.95
N ASN A 83 24.69 -16.27 19.56
CA ASN A 83 25.71 -15.28 19.90
C ASN A 83 25.83 -15.05 21.41
N ASP A 84 24.72 -14.97 22.13
CA ASP A 84 24.73 -14.81 23.58
C ASP A 84 25.37 -16.00 24.30
N ILE A 85 25.08 -17.22 23.84
CA ILE A 85 25.72 -18.44 24.37
C ILE A 85 27.22 -18.41 24.10
N LEU A 86 27.63 -18.13 22.86
CA LEU A 86 29.04 -18.09 22.47
C LEU A 86 29.83 -17.06 23.28
N LYS A 87 29.28 -15.87 23.49
CA LYS A 87 29.90 -14.83 24.32
C LYS A 87 30.12 -15.30 25.75
N LYS A 88 29.09 -15.91 26.38
CA LYS A 88 29.20 -16.44 27.75
C LYS A 88 30.25 -17.55 27.86
N THR A 89 30.31 -18.45 26.88
CA THR A 89 31.33 -19.52 26.85
C THR A 89 32.73 -18.93 26.70
N LEU A 90 32.93 -17.94 25.82
CA LEU A 90 34.20 -17.24 25.65
C LEU A 90 34.65 -16.51 26.93
N GLU A 91 33.73 -15.85 27.64
CA GLU A 91 34.03 -15.22 28.92
C GLU A 91 34.37 -16.23 30.02
N GLY A 92 33.72 -17.40 30.01
CA GLY A 92 34.02 -18.51 30.91
C GLY A 92 35.39 -19.15 30.66
N VAL A 93 35.82 -19.25 29.40
CA VAL A 93 37.13 -19.80 29.00
C VAL A 93 38.29 -18.81 29.26
N ARG A 94 38.00 -17.52 29.40
CA ARG A 94 39.01 -16.48 29.69
C ARG A 94 39.31 -16.29 31.19
N ARG A 95 38.64 -17.02 32.09
CA ARG A 95 38.96 -17.07 33.52
C ARG A 95 39.80 -18.28 33.85
#